data_AF-A0A2P8CXE9-F1
#
_entry.id   AF-A0A2P8CXE9-F1
#
_cell.length_a   1.000
_cell.length_b   1.000
_cell.length_c   1.000
_cell.angle_alpha   90.00
_cell.angle_beta   90.00
_cell.angle_gamma   90.00
#
_symmetry.space_group_name_H-M   'P 1'
#
loop_
_entity.id
_entity.type
_entity.pdbx_description
1 polymer ?
#
loop_
_entity_poly.entity_id
_entity_poly.type
_entity_poly.pdbx_seq_one_letter_code
_entity_poly.pdbx_strand_id
1 'polypeptide(L)'
;MRKGKELILATKAFAVEDRKKSWWHLLSTLFLFLALIAVALLSPWFPVKIIAGVLQALVIVRLFVIYHDYQHHTILQKSKLANAIMTAFGIYILAPQSIWKRSHDYHHSHNSKLFSASIGSYPIATRSKFNSMSAGERREYLAIRHPLTILLGYFSMFMIGMCVSSLRSSPRRHLDSLLALVLHAVQITLAFIFLGWQNTVAIVFIPFFISTAIGAYLFYAQHNFPGVIFKSNADWAYETAALQSSSYMKMNPFWQWVTANIGYHHIHHLNSRIPFYRLPEVMAHFPELQQPKVTSLSPKDIRDCLRLKIWDPELGQMTGTR
;
A
#
# COMPACT_ATOMS: atom_id res chain seq x y z
N MET A 1 26.42 9.78 15.46
CA MET A 1 25.21 9.36 14.73
C MET A 1 24.15 8.95 15.73
N ARG A 2 22.96 9.53 15.63
CA ARG A 2 21.80 9.23 16.50
C ARG A 2 21.36 7.79 16.29
N LYS A 3 20.85 7.13 17.34
CA LYS A 3 20.30 5.76 17.24
C LYS A 3 18.96 5.67 17.97
N GLY A 4 18.15 4.70 17.58
CA GLY A 4 16.89 4.39 18.27
C GLY A 4 15.95 5.57 18.43
N LYS A 5 15.46 5.77 19.65
CA LYS A 5 14.50 6.81 19.99
C LYS A 5 15.01 8.22 19.65
N GLU A 6 16.31 8.48 19.71
CA GLU A 6 16.88 9.80 19.40
C GLU A 6 16.68 10.18 17.94
N LEU A 7 16.84 9.22 17.02
CA LEU A 7 16.61 9.45 15.60
C LEU A 7 15.12 9.69 15.33
N ILE A 8 14.24 8.90 15.94
CA ILE A 8 12.77 9.10 15.84
C ILE A 8 12.39 10.50 16.35
N LEU A 9 12.89 10.90 17.52
CA LEU A 9 12.64 12.23 18.09
C LEU A 9 13.15 13.34 17.17
N ALA A 10 14.33 13.19 16.57
CA ALA A 10 14.89 14.17 15.66
C ALA A 10 14.01 14.37 14.40
N THR A 11 13.37 13.31 13.90
CA THR A 11 12.47 13.44 12.74
C THR A 11 11.15 14.15 13.03
N LYS A 12 10.78 14.37 14.30
CA LYS A 12 9.53 15.08 14.66
C LYS A 12 9.46 16.50 14.10
N ALA A 13 10.59 17.16 13.89
CA ALA A 13 10.64 18.47 13.23
C ALA A 13 10.07 18.44 11.79
N PHE A 14 10.03 17.26 11.16
CA PHE A 14 9.47 17.04 9.83
C PHE A 14 8.00 16.58 9.86
N ALA A 15 7.45 16.23 11.03
CA ALA A 15 6.05 15.86 11.22
C ALA A 15 5.14 17.10 11.34
N VAL A 16 5.34 18.06 10.44
CA VAL A 16 4.56 19.30 10.36
C VAL A 16 3.99 19.43 8.96
N GLU A 17 2.67 19.60 8.90
CA GLU A 17 1.92 19.78 7.68
C GLU A 17 2.11 21.19 7.09
N ASP A 18 2.34 21.27 5.78
CA ASP A 18 2.02 22.45 4.98
C ASP A 18 0.63 22.25 4.36
N ARG A 19 -0.39 22.87 4.98
CA ARG A 19 -1.79 22.66 4.61
C ARG A 19 -2.11 23.10 3.18
N LYS A 20 -1.43 24.13 2.66
CA LYS A 20 -1.61 24.59 1.27
C LYS A 20 -1.09 23.53 0.31
N LYS A 21 0.10 22.98 0.57
CA LYS A 21 0.66 21.86 -0.22
C LYS A 21 -0.21 20.61 -0.13
N SER A 22 -0.73 20.27 1.04
CA SER A 22 -1.62 19.13 1.20
C SER A 22 -2.89 19.25 0.36
N TRP A 23 -3.54 20.42 0.37
CA TRP A 23 -4.71 20.69 -0.48
C TRP A 23 -4.34 20.68 -1.96
N TRP A 24 -3.23 21.31 -2.33
CA TRP A 24 -2.75 21.29 -3.71
C TRP A 24 -2.56 19.85 -4.21
N HIS A 25 -1.90 18.99 -3.44
CA HIS A 25 -1.70 17.59 -3.81
C HIS A 25 -3.03 16.82 -3.93
N LEU A 26 -3.96 17.01 -3.00
CA LEU A 26 -5.28 16.37 -3.09
C LEU A 26 -6.06 16.86 -4.31
N LEU A 27 -6.25 18.17 -4.46
CA LEU A 27 -7.09 18.76 -5.50
C LEU A 27 -6.52 18.56 -6.90
N SER A 28 -5.20 18.68 -7.09
CA SER A 28 -4.57 18.39 -8.38
C SER A 28 -4.69 16.91 -8.76
N THR A 29 -4.57 16.00 -7.80
CA THR A 29 -4.74 14.55 -8.04
C THR A 29 -6.20 14.22 -8.37
N LEU A 30 -7.16 14.81 -7.67
CA LEU A 30 -8.60 14.66 -7.97
C LEU A 30 -8.98 15.26 -9.32
N PHE A 31 -8.41 16.42 -9.67
CA PHE A 31 -8.62 17.03 -10.98
C PHE A 31 -8.14 16.10 -12.10
N LEU A 32 -6.92 15.56 -12.00
CA LEU A 32 -6.40 14.61 -12.99
C LEU A 32 -7.24 13.33 -13.06
N PHE A 33 -7.69 12.82 -11.91
CA PHE A 33 -8.56 11.66 -11.84
C PHE A 33 -9.88 11.89 -12.62
N LEU A 34 -10.55 13.02 -12.39
CA LEU A 34 -11.79 13.37 -13.09
C LEU A 34 -11.56 13.71 -14.57
N ALA A 35 -10.46 14.38 -14.90
CA ALA A 35 -10.10 14.70 -16.27
C ALA A 35 -9.86 13.44 -17.11
N LEU A 36 -9.21 12.42 -16.55
CA LEU A 36 -8.99 11.14 -17.25
C LEU A 36 -10.28 10.35 -17.45
N ILE A 37 -11.23 10.43 -16.51
CA ILE A 37 -12.59 9.90 -16.73
C ILE A 37 -13.25 10.64 -17.89
N ALA A 38 -13.21 11.98 -17.91
CA ALA A 38 -13.80 12.76 -18.99
C ALA A 38 -13.19 12.42 -20.36
N VAL A 39 -11.86 12.27 -20.45
CA VAL A 39 -11.18 11.83 -21.68
C VAL A 39 -11.67 10.45 -22.12
N ALA A 40 -11.77 9.49 -21.20
CA ALA A 40 -12.27 8.16 -21.51
C ALA A 40 -13.72 8.19 -22.01
N LEU A 41 -14.60 8.99 -21.39
CA LEU A 41 -16.00 9.06 -21.76
C LEU A 41 -16.23 9.78 -23.11
N LEU A 42 -15.56 10.92 -23.33
CA LEU A 42 -15.78 11.78 -24.49
C LEU A 42 -15.07 11.28 -25.75
N SER A 43 -13.98 10.52 -25.62
CA SER A 43 -13.26 10.02 -26.77
C SER A 43 -14.07 8.94 -27.51
N PRO A 44 -14.24 9.01 -28.84
CA PRO A 44 -14.84 7.92 -29.62
C PRO A 44 -13.86 6.75 -29.85
N TRP A 45 -12.56 6.96 -29.62
CA TRP A 45 -11.53 6.00 -29.96
C TRP A 45 -11.24 5.06 -28.79
N PHE A 46 -11.55 3.77 -28.94
CA PHE A 46 -11.30 2.78 -27.89
C PHE A 46 -9.85 2.77 -27.36
N PRO A 47 -8.79 2.85 -28.19
CA PRO A 47 -7.41 2.92 -27.69
C PRO A 47 -7.14 4.11 -26.76
N VAL A 48 -7.74 5.28 -27.02
CA VAL A 48 -7.61 6.46 -26.15
C VAL A 48 -8.28 6.22 -24.80
N LYS A 49 -9.43 5.52 -24.77
CA LYS A 49 -10.09 5.14 -23.52
C LYS A 49 -9.20 4.22 -22.67
N ILE A 50 -8.53 3.26 -23.30
CA ILE A 50 -7.60 2.34 -22.64
C ILE A 50 -6.41 3.09 -22.03
N ILE A 51 -5.79 3.99 -22.80
CA ILE A 51 -4.67 4.82 -22.31
C ILE A 51 -5.13 5.68 -21.13
N ALA A 52 -6.29 6.32 -21.24
CA ALA A 52 -6.86 7.12 -20.15
C ALA A 52 -7.08 6.27 -18.89
N GLY A 53 -7.60 5.04 -19.03
CA GLY A 53 -7.78 4.10 -17.92
C GLY A 53 -6.46 3.68 -17.25
N VAL A 54 -5.42 3.41 -18.04
CA VAL A 54 -4.08 3.08 -17.49
C VAL A 54 -3.51 4.27 -16.72
N LEU A 55 -3.58 5.48 -17.28
CA LEU A 55 -3.12 6.69 -16.60
C LEU A 55 -3.94 6.96 -15.33
N GLN A 56 -5.25 6.71 -15.38
CA GLN A 56 -6.14 6.85 -14.23
C GLN A 56 -5.73 5.89 -13.11
N ALA A 57 -5.31 4.66 -13.44
CA ALA A 57 -4.77 3.72 -12.46
C ALA A 57 -3.60 4.30 -11.67
N LEU A 58 -2.67 4.98 -12.35
CA LEU A 58 -1.50 5.60 -11.71
C LEU A 58 -1.90 6.78 -10.82
N VAL A 59 -2.91 7.56 -11.23
CA VAL A 59 -3.49 8.61 -10.40
C VAL A 59 -4.20 8.04 -9.17
N ILE A 60 -4.87 6.88 -9.30
CA ILE A 60 -5.48 6.18 -8.16
C ILE A 60 -4.42 5.71 -7.17
N VAL A 61 -3.27 5.19 -7.64
CA VAL A 61 -2.14 4.83 -6.76
C VAL A 61 -1.69 6.04 -5.95
N ARG A 62 -1.56 7.20 -6.60
CA ARG A 62 -1.19 8.45 -5.93
C ARG A 62 -2.23 8.86 -4.89
N LEU A 63 -3.51 8.84 -5.28
CA LEU A 63 -4.61 9.21 -4.41
C LEU A 63 -4.72 8.28 -3.20
N PHE A 64 -4.40 6.99 -3.39
CA PHE A 64 -4.33 6.01 -2.32
C PHE A 64 -3.26 6.34 -1.28
N VAL A 65 -2.07 6.79 -1.70
CA VAL A 65 -1.02 7.19 -0.76
C VAL A 65 -1.40 8.48 -0.02
N ILE A 66 -2.04 9.45 -0.70
CA ILE A 66 -2.58 10.65 -0.03
C ILE A 66 -3.66 10.27 0.99
N TYR A 67 -4.56 9.34 0.64
CA TYR A 67 -5.55 8.79 1.55
C TYR A 67 -4.90 8.11 2.76
N HIS A 68 -3.88 7.28 2.53
CA HIS A 68 -3.10 6.64 3.57
C HIS A 68 -2.49 7.66 4.55
N ASP A 69 -1.87 8.73 4.03
CA ASP A 69 -1.29 9.80 4.85
C ASP A 69 -2.35 10.56 5.66
N TYR A 70 -3.52 10.80 5.07
CA TYR A 70 -4.66 11.36 5.79
C TYR A 70 -5.11 10.42 6.95
N GLN A 71 -5.12 9.10 6.76
CA GLN A 71 -5.46 8.12 7.81
C GLN A 71 -4.42 8.02 8.93
N HIS A 72 -3.15 8.36 8.65
CA HIS A 72 -2.10 8.57 9.65
C HIS A 72 -2.18 9.92 10.35
N HIS A 73 -3.14 10.75 9.93
CA HIS A 73 -3.27 12.13 10.37
C HIS A 73 -1.96 12.89 10.12
N THR A 74 -1.36 12.80 8.93
CA THR A 74 -0.19 13.64 8.56
C THR A 74 -0.62 14.91 7.84
N ILE A 75 -1.74 14.85 7.12
CA ILE A 75 -2.26 15.93 6.28
C ILE A 75 -3.76 16.17 6.49
N LEU A 76 -4.20 17.41 6.23
CA LEU A 76 -5.57 17.91 6.21
C LEU A 76 -6.38 17.57 7.47
N GLN A 77 -5.71 17.47 8.62
CA GLN A 77 -6.37 17.16 9.88
C GLN A 77 -7.48 18.17 10.18
N LYS A 78 -8.53 17.69 10.86
CA LYS A 78 -9.71 18.47 11.29
C LYS A 78 -10.55 19.06 10.14
N SER A 79 -10.19 18.85 8.88
CA SER A 79 -10.99 19.28 7.74
C SER A 79 -12.17 18.33 7.52
N LYS A 80 -13.39 18.81 7.75
CA LYS A 80 -14.61 18.02 7.48
C LYS A 80 -14.73 17.66 5.99
N LEU A 81 -14.36 18.58 5.10
CA LEU A 81 -14.37 18.34 3.65
C LEU A 81 -13.36 17.27 3.24
N ALA A 82 -12.12 17.36 3.73
CA ALA A 82 -11.12 16.33 3.43
C ALA A 82 -11.55 14.97 3.99
N ASN A 83 -12.16 14.95 5.18
CA ASN A 83 -12.72 13.73 5.75
C ASN A 83 -13.75 13.09 4.82
N ALA A 84 -14.74 13.86 4.34
CA ALA A 84 -15.77 13.35 3.44
C ALA A 84 -15.17 12.80 2.13
N ILE A 85 -14.25 13.54 1.51
CA ILE A 85 -13.56 13.12 0.28
C ILE A 85 -12.80 11.80 0.53
N MET A 86 -12.05 11.70 1.61
CA MET A 86 -11.21 10.54 1.92
C MET A 86 -12.03 9.33 2.34
N THR A 87 -13.16 9.52 3.03
CA THR A 87 -14.11 8.43 3.33
C THR A 87 -14.73 7.91 2.04
N ALA A 88 -15.21 8.79 1.16
CA ALA A 88 -15.76 8.41 -0.14
C ALA A 88 -14.73 7.68 -1.01
N PHE A 89 -13.49 8.17 -1.05
CA PHE A 89 -12.41 7.52 -1.79
C PHE A 89 -12.06 6.14 -1.23
N GLY A 90 -11.98 5.98 0.10
CA GLY A 90 -11.72 4.67 0.73
C GLY A 90 -12.79 3.63 0.37
N ILE A 91 -14.06 4.03 0.33
CA ILE A 91 -15.17 3.19 -0.14
C ILE A 91 -15.00 2.87 -1.63
N TYR A 92 -14.75 3.88 -2.46
CA TYR A 92 -14.55 3.75 -3.90
C TYR A 92 -13.46 2.75 -4.25
N ILE A 93 -12.30 2.81 -3.59
CA ILE A 93 -11.15 1.94 -3.90
C ILE A 93 -11.20 0.58 -3.19
N LEU A 94 -12.33 0.21 -2.57
CA LEU A 94 -12.48 -1.04 -1.81
C LEU A 94 -11.47 -1.18 -0.66
N ALA A 95 -11.11 -0.05 -0.02
CA ALA A 95 -10.28 -0.01 1.18
C ALA A 95 -10.94 0.90 2.24
N PRO A 96 -12.15 0.54 2.71
CA PRO A 96 -12.93 1.39 3.60
C PRO A 96 -12.20 1.64 4.92
N GLN A 97 -12.45 2.80 5.52
CA GLN A 97 -11.65 3.33 6.63
C GLN A 97 -11.62 2.39 7.84
N SER A 98 -12.74 1.74 8.18
CA SER A 98 -12.84 0.93 9.40
C SER A 98 -11.83 -0.21 9.47
N ILE A 99 -11.63 -0.93 8.35
CA ILE A 99 -10.70 -2.05 8.24
C ILE A 99 -9.31 -1.57 7.85
N TRP A 100 -9.20 -0.62 6.92
CA TRP A 100 -7.92 -0.12 6.45
C TRP A 100 -7.12 0.48 7.59
N LYS A 101 -7.70 1.44 8.33
CA LYS A 101 -7.02 2.10 9.44
C LYS A 101 -6.64 1.09 10.54
N ARG A 102 -7.58 0.23 10.94
CA ARG A 102 -7.34 -0.78 11.98
C ARG A 102 -6.20 -1.73 11.62
N SER A 103 -6.23 -2.28 10.41
CA SER A 103 -5.23 -3.26 9.97
C SER A 103 -3.87 -2.61 9.74
N HIS A 104 -3.85 -1.39 9.22
CA HIS A 104 -2.62 -0.66 8.94
C HIS A 104 -1.96 -0.08 10.20
N ASP A 105 -2.73 0.42 11.17
CA ASP A 105 -2.20 0.85 12.48
C ASP A 105 -1.61 -0.35 13.24
N TYR A 106 -2.23 -1.54 13.12
CA TYR A 106 -1.66 -2.78 13.65
C TYR A 106 -0.34 -3.13 12.95
N HIS A 107 -0.29 -3.05 11.62
CA HIS A 107 0.94 -3.26 10.84
C HIS A 107 2.07 -2.35 11.31
N HIS A 108 1.83 -1.04 11.47
CA HIS A 108 2.87 -0.13 11.95
C HIS A 108 3.39 -0.44 13.35
N SER A 109 2.53 -0.92 14.26
CA SER A 109 2.91 -1.26 15.63
C SER A 109 3.54 -2.66 15.79
N HIS A 110 3.36 -3.54 14.80
CA HIS A 110 3.80 -4.93 14.85
C HIS A 110 4.67 -5.35 13.66
N ASN A 111 5.08 -4.42 12.82
CA ASN A 111 5.84 -4.71 11.61
C ASN A 111 7.07 -5.56 11.93
N SER A 112 7.20 -6.66 11.18
CA SER A 112 8.35 -7.57 11.20
C SER A 112 8.63 -8.23 12.55
N LYS A 113 7.59 -8.32 13.40
CA LYS A 113 7.56 -9.22 14.55
C LYS A 113 7.22 -10.64 14.09
N LEU A 114 8.13 -11.57 14.29
CA LEU A 114 7.83 -12.99 14.06
C LEU A 114 6.83 -13.48 15.13
N PHE A 115 5.97 -14.41 14.74
CA PHE A 115 4.97 -15.05 15.60
C PHE A 115 3.78 -14.15 16.03
N SER A 116 3.61 -12.95 15.47
CA SER A 116 2.37 -12.18 15.61
C SER A 116 1.38 -12.46 14.47
N ALA A 117 0.11 -12.10 14.67
CA ALA A 117 -0.89 -12.15 13.60
C ALA A 117 -0.46 -11.24 12.44
N SER A 118 -0.56 -11.72 11.20
CA SER A 118 -0.19 -10.95 9.99
C SER A 118 -1.33 -10.02 9.56
N ILE A 119 -1.79 -9.18 10.48
CA ILE A 119 -2.87 -8.22 10.20
C ILE A 119 -2.25 -7.02 9.47
N GLY A 120 -2.76 -6.72 8.28
CA GLY A 120 -2.26 -5.62 7.45
C GLY A 120 -0.90 -5.91 6.77
N SER A 121 -0.44 -7.17 6.79
CA SER A 121 0.83 -7.61 6.20
C SER A 121 0.69 -9.00 5.56
N TYR A 122 1.61 -9.34 4.67
CA TYR A 122 1.69 -10.69 4.14
C TYR A 122 2.26 -11.65 5.20
N PRO A 123 1.71 -12.87 5.36
CA PRO A 123 2.19 -13.81 6.36
C PRO A 123 3.64 -14.20 6.07
N ILE A 124 4.46 -14.31 7.13
CA ILE A 124 5.86 -14.75 7.05
C ILE A 124 6.03 -15.95 7.98
N ALA A 125 6.44 -17.08 7.42
CA ALA A 125 6.82 -18.27 8.17
C ALA A 125 8.34 -18.36 8.30
N THR A 126 8.80 -18.84 9.45
CA THR A 126 10.19 -19.31 9.60
C THR A 126 10.37 -20.65 8.88
N ARG A 127 11.63 -21.02 8.56
CA ARG A 127 11.98 -22.34 8.00
C ARG A 127 11.35 -23.49 8.78
N SER A 128 11.55 -23.49 10.09
CA SER A 128 11.00 -24.50 11.01
C SER A 128 9.47 -24.55 10.95
N LYS A 129 8.78 -23.40 11.02
CA LYS A 129 7.31 -23.35 10.95
C LYS A 129 6.79 -23.81 9.59
N PHE A 130 7.45 -23.44 8.49
CA PHE A 130 7.06 -23.87 7.15
C PHE A 130 7.21 -25.39 6.96
N ASN A 131 8.28 -25.96 7.52
CA ASN A 131 8.51 -27.41 7.49
C ASN A 131 7.50 -28.19 8.34
N SER A 132 7.03 -27.60 9.44
CA SER A 132 6.01 -28.20 10.32
C SER A 132 4.56 -28.02 9.83
N MET A 133 4.31 -27.20 8.81
CA MET A 133 2.96 -27.02 8.25
C MET A 133 2.47 -28.30 7.58
N SER A 134 1.19 -28.61 7.78
CA SER A 134 0.47 -29.57 6.95
C SER A 134 0.48 -29.14 5.48
N ALA A 135 0.20 -30.07 4.57
CA ALA A 135 0.13 -29.77 3.14
C ALA A 135 -0.91 -28.69 2.81
N GLY A 136 -2.02 -28.62 3.58
CA GLY A 136 -3.06 -27.60 3.43
C GLY A 136 -2.56 -26.21 3.81
N GLU A 137 -2.02 -26.07 5.03
CA GLU A 137 -1.47 -24.79 5.53
C GLU A 137 -0.35 -24.27 4.62
N ARG A 138 0.52 -25.17 4.14
CA ARG A 138 1.60 -24.80 3.22
C ARG A 138 1.07 -24.27 1.88
N ARG A 139 0.02 -24.90 1.33
CA ARG A 139 -0.62 -24.43 0.08
C ARG A 139 -1.25 -23.05 0.28
N GLU A 140 -1.98 -22.84 1.37
CA GLU A 140 -2.60 -21.55 1.68
C GLU A 140 -1.53 -20.45 1.84
N TYR A 141 -0.49 -20.72 2.63
CA TYR A 141 0.63 -19.80 2.82
C TYR A 141 1.27 -19.37 1.50
N LEU A 142 1.56 -20.34 0.62
CA LEU A 142 2.16 -20.06 -0.69
C LEU A 142 1.19 -19.35 -1.64
N ALA A 143 -0.10 -19.70 -1.59
CA ALA A 143 -1.13 -19.05 -2.41
C ALA A 143 -1.29 -17.57 -2.06
N ILE A 144 -1.35 -17.21 -0.77
CA ILE A 144 -1.43 -15.81 -0.32
C ILE A 144 -0.23 -14.98 -0.84
N ARG A 145 0.95 -15.60 -0.88
CA ARG A 145 2.20 -14.96 -1.31
C ARG A 145 2.51 -15.15 -2.80
N HIS A 146 1.62 -15.76 -3.58
CA HIS A 146 1.89 -16.07 -4.98
C HIS A 146 1.87 -14.79 -5.84
N PRO A 147 2.76 -14.63 -6.84
CA PRO A 147 2.74 -13.48 -7.74
C PRO A 147 1.38 -13.20 -8.39
N LEU A 148 0.64 -14.25 -8.78
CA LEU A 148 -0.70 -14.09 -9.34
C LEU A 148 -1.70 -13.54 -8.32
N THR A 149 -1.62 -13.94 -7.05
CA THR A 149 -2.48 -13.38 -6.00
C THR A 149 -2.22 -11.89 -5.80
N ILE A 150 -0.96 -11.47 -5.87
CA ILE A 150 -0.55 -10.07 -5.78
C ILE A 150 -1.01 -9.28 -7.02
N LEU A 151 -0.83 -9.85 -8.22
CA LEU A 151 -1.30 -9.27 -9.49
C LEU A 151 -2.83 -9.12 -9.50
N LEU A 152 -3.55 -10.10 -8.95
CA LEU A 152 -5.00 -10.07 -8.80
C LEU A 152 -5.44 -9.32 -7.53
N GLY A 153 -4.65 -8.35 -7.06
CA GLY A 153 -4.89 -7.55 -5.85
C GLY A 153 -6.30 -6.98 -5.76
N TYR A 154 -6.90 -6.61 -6.90
CA TYR A 154 -8.28 -6.16 -7.01
C TYR A 154 -9.26 -7.14 -6.36
N PHE A 155 -9.14 -8.43 -6.71
CA PHE A 155 -10.01 -9.47 -6.19
C PHE A 155 -9.51 -10.01 -4.85
N SER A 156 -8.20 -10.25 -4.72
CA SER A 156 -7.61 -10.94 -3.57
C SER A 156 -7.52 -10.03 -2.34
N MET A 157 -6.75 -8.96 -2.40
CA MET A 157 -6.45 -8.10 -1.26
C MET A 157 -7.59 -7.12 -0.98
N PHE A 158 -8.13 -6.46 -2.01
CA PHE A 158 -9.10 -5.38 -1.83
C PHE A 158 -10.52 -5.94 -1.69
N MET A 159 -11.07 -6.61 -2.71
CA MET A 159 -12.44 -7.11 -2.65
C MET A 159 -12.60 -8.23 -1.60
N ILE A 160 -11.77 -9.27 -1.63
CA ILE A 160 -11.87 -10.37 -0.65
C ILE A 160 -11.29 -9.95 0.69
N GLY A 161 -10.03 -9.52 0.75
CA GLY A 161 -9.35 -9.20 2.02
C GLY A 161 -9.97 -8.02 2.77
N MET A 162 -9.97 -6.83 2.14
CA MET A 162 -10.44 -5.61 2.79
C MET A 162 -11.96 -5.59 2.94
N CYS A 163 -12.74 -6.15 2.01
CA CYS A 163 -14.20 -6.08 2.10
C CYS A 163 -14.86 -7.37 2.63
N VAL A 164 -14.79 -8.49 1.89
CA VAL A 164 -15.56 -9.72 2.24
C VAL A 164 -15.09 -10.32 3.57
N SER A 165 -13.79 -10.49 3.76
CA SER A 165 -13.22 -11.12 4.95
C SER A 165 -13.41 -10.24 6.19
N SER A 166 -13.26 -8.92 6.07
CA SER A 166 -13.52 -7.99 7.17
C SER A 166 -14.99 -8.01 7.59
N LEU A 167 -15.92 -7.97 6.62
CA LEU A 167 -17.35 -8.07 6.85
C LEU A 167 -17.71 -9.40 7.53
N ARG A 168 -17.19 -10.54 7.05
CA ARG A 168 -17.42 -11.86 7.68
C ARG A 168 -16.88 -11.93 9.10
N SER A 169 -15.70 -11.36 9.35
CA SER A 169 -15.05 -11.44 10.66
C SER A 169 -15.71 -10.58 11.74
N SER A 170 -16.28 -9.43 11.37
CA SER A 170 -16.89 -8.49 12.33
C SER A 170 -17.91 -7.57 11.63
N PRO A 171 -19.10 -8.08 11.24
CA PRO A 171 -20.03 -7.34 10.40
C PRO A 171 -20.42 -5.96 10.94
N ARG A 172 -20.72 -5.88 12.24
CA ARG A 172 -21.12 -4.63 12.92
C ARG A 172 -20.05 -3.53 12.90
N ARG A 173 -18.76 -3.91 12.78
CA ARG A 173 -17.63 -2.95 12.75
C ARG A 173 -17.23 -2.55 11.33
N HIS A 174 -17.67 -3.30 10.32
CA HIS A 174 -17.21 -3.19 8.94
C HIS A 174 -18.39 -3.13 7.96
N LEU A 175 -19.49 -2.45 8.33
CA LEU A 175 -20.62 -2.22 7.42
C LEU A 175 -20.24 -1.35 6.22
N ASP A 176 -19.23 -0.49 6.36
CA ASP A 176 -18.63 0.26 5.27
C ASP A 176 -17.94 -0.63 4.23
N SER A 177 -17.50 -1.84 4.59
CA SER A 177 -17.08 -2.88 3.62
C SER A 177 -18.23 -3.41 2.78
N LEU A 178 -19.40 -3.62 3.38
CA LEU A 178 -20.60 -3.99 2.61
C LEU A 178 -21.00 -2.86 1.67
N LEU A 179 -21.00 -1.62 2.18
CA LEU A 179 -21.30 -0.44 1.38
C LEU A 179 -20.34 -0.29 0.19
N ALA A 180 -19.03 -0.50 0.40
CA ALA A 180 -18.03 -0.49 -0.67
C ALA A 180 -18.34 -1.53 -1.75
N LEU A 181 -18.64 -2.78 -1.39
CA LEU A 181 -18.98 -3.83 -2.36
C LEU A 181 -20.26 -3.51 -3.14
N VAL A 182 -21.30 -3.04 -2.45
CA VAL A 182 -22.59 -2.68 -3.08
C VAL A 182 -22.41 -1.51 -4.04
N LEU A 183 -21.79 -0.42 -3.59
CA LEU A 183 -21.57 0.76 -4.44
C LEU A 183 -20.66 0.45 -5.63
N HIS A 184 -19.69 -0.43 -5.45
CA HIS A 184 -18.83 -0.86 -6.54
C HIS A 184 -19.57 -1.72 -7.58
N ALA A 185 -20.42 -2.65 -7.14
CA ALA A 185 -21.28 -3.42 -8.03
C ALA A 185 -22.30 -2.53 -8.77
N VAL A 186 -22.89 -1.55 -8.06
CA VAL A 186 -23.77 -0.54 -8.65
C VAL A 186 -23.02 0.30 -9.68
N GLN A 187 -21.80 0.77 -9.37
CA GLN A 187 -20.96 1.52 -10.31
C GLN A 187 -20.69 0.73 -11.59
N ILE A 188 -20.28 -0.54 -11.49
CA ILE A 188 -20.05 -1.41 -12.65
C ILE A 188 -21.33 -1.55 -13.48
N THR A 189 -22.46 -1.82 -12.81
CA THR A 189 -23.76 -2.06 -13.46
C THR A 189 -24.25 -0.80 -14.19
N LEU A 190 -24.25 0.35 -13.52
CA LEU A 190 -24.67 1.62 -14.11
C LEU A 190 -23.74 2.06 -15.24
N ALA A 191 -22.43 1.92 -15.07
CA ALA A 191 -21.48 2.22 -16.14
C ALA A 191 -21.75 1.34 -17.37
N PHE A 192 -22.00 0.04 -17.17
CA PHE A 192 -22.28 -0.86 -18.28
C PHE A 192 -23.59 -0.52 -19.01
N ILE A 193 -24.67 -0.28 -18.26
CA ILE A 193 -25.99 0.02 -18.83
C ILE A 193 -25.99 1.37 -19.56
N PHE A 194 -25.45 2.42 -18.96
CA PHE A 194 -25.59 3.78 -19.46
C PHE A 194 -24.42 4.27 -20.31
N LEU A 195 -23.21 3.71 -20.12
CA LEU A 195 -22.00 4.15 -20.80
C LEU A 195 -21.45 3.09 -21.77
N GLY A 196 -21.97 1.85 -21.70
CA GLY A 196 -21.53 0.74 -22.54
C GLY A 196 -20.22 0.10 -22.08
N TRP A 197 -19.97 -1.11 -22.57
CA TRP A 197 -18.89 -1.98 -22.09
C TRP A 197 -17.49 -1.35 -22.25
N GLN A 198 -17.24 -0.61 -23.32
CA GLN A 198 -15.94 0.03 -23.57
C GLN A 198 -15.58 1.04 -22.49
N ASN A 199 -16.55 1.89 -22.11
CA ASN A 199 -16.36 2.87 -21.05
C ASN A 199 -16.21 2.17 -19.69
N THR A 200 -17.02 1.15 -19.40
CA THR A 200 -16.91 0.38 -18.14
C THR A 200 -15.53 -0.26 -17.98
N VAL A 201 -14.99 -0.85 -19.05
CA VAL A 201 -13.63 -1.41 -19.03
C VAL A 201 -12.59 -0.32 -18.77
N ALA A 202 -12.70 0.82 -19.47
CA ALA A 202 -11.74 1.90 -19.39
C ALA A 202 -11.75 2.67 -18.05
N ILE A 203 -12.91 2.90 -17.44
CA ILE A 203 -13.04 3.74 -16.24
C ILE A 203 -13.19 2.95 -14.94
N VAL A 204 -13.46 1.64 -15.03
CA VAL A 204 -13.62 0.77 -13.86
C VAL A 204 -12.59 -0.36 -13.87
N PHE A 205 -12.68 -1.30 -14.82
CA PHE A 205 -11.87 -2.52 -14.72
C PHE A 205 -10.36 -2.28 -14.85
N ILE A 206 -9.92 -1.51 -15.85
CA ILE A 206 -8.51 -1.22 -16.07
C ILE A 206 -7.89 -0.42 -14.90
N PRO A 207 -8.48 0.72 -14.48
CA PRO A 207 -7.94 1.50 -13.38
C PRO A 207 -7.83 0.69 -12.09
N PHE A 208 -8.90 -0.01 -11.69
CA PHE A 208 -8.92 -0.79 -10.47
C PHE A 208 -7.94 -1.95 -10.52
N PHE A 209 -7.90 -2.71 -11.63
CA PHE A 209 -7.00 -3.85 -11.76
C PHE A 209 -5.54 -3.42 -11.61
N ILE A 210 -5.11 -2.40 -12.37
CA ILE A 210 -3.73 -1.93 -12.35
C ILE A 210 -3.38 -1.27 -11.02
N SER A 211 -4.23 -0.37 -10.50
CA SER A 211 -3.91 0.37 -9.28
C SER A 211 -3.82 -0.53 -8.05
N THR A 212 -4.73 -1.50 -7.92
CA THR A 212 -4.73 -2.45 -6.79
C THR A 212 -3.66 -3.51 -6.92
N ALA A 213 -3.26 -3.92 -8.14
CA ALA A 213 -2.10 -4.77 -8.36
C ALA A 213 -0.81 -4.07 -7.93
N ILE A 214 -0.63 -2.80 -8.32
CA ILE A 214 0.50 -1.98 -7.87
C ILE A 214 0.46 -1.82 -6.35
N GLY A 215 -0.70 -1.49 -5.76
CA GLY A 215 -0.87 -1.35 -4.32
C GLY A 215 -0.50 -2.63 -3.55
N ALA A 216 -1.02 -3.78 -3.97
CA ALA A 216 -0.69 -5.08 -3.38
C ALA A 216 0.81 -5.39 -3.48
N TYR A 217 1.42 -5.12 -4.63
CA TYR A 217 2.86 -5.31 -4.81
C TYR A 217 3.69 -4.36 -3.94
N LEU A 218 3.32 -3.09 -3.82
CA LEU A 218 4.01 -2.14 -2.94
C LEU A 218 3.98 -2.63 -1.49
N PHE A 219 2.82 -3.04 -0.97
CA PHE A 219 2.69 -3.62 0.37
C PHE A 219 3.57 -4.86 0.57
N TYR A 220 3.72 -5.67 -0.47
CA TYR A 220 4.61 -6.83 -0.44
C TYR A 220 6.09 -6.42 -0.44
N ALA A 221 6.55 -5.73 -1.47
CA ALA A 221 7.97 -5.42 -1.69
C ALA A 221 8.55 -4.43 -0.67
N GLN A 222 7.71 -3.65 0.00
CA GLN A 222 8.11 -2.79 1.10
C GLN A 222 8.61 -3.54 2.33
N HIS A 223 8.17 -4.79 2.53
CA HIS A 223 8.56 -5.66 3.66
C HIS A 223 9.08 -7.04 3.21
N ASN A 224 9.21 -7.26 1.91
CA ASN A 224 9.62 -8.53 1.35
C ASN A 224 10.61 -8.32 0.19
N PHE A 225 11.87 -8.06 0.55
CA PHE A 225 12.93 -7.68 -0.36
C PHE A 225 14.27 -8.30 0.05
N PRO A 226 15.23 -8.44 -0.88
CA PRO A 226 16.56 -8.96 -0.56
C PRO A 226 17.22 -8.20 0.59
N GLY A 227 17.73 -8.94 1.58
CA GLY A 227 18.39 -8.36 2.75
C GLY A 227 17.45 -7.86 3.86
N VAL A 228 16.12 -7.97 3.73
CA VAL A 228 15.19 -7.70 4.84
C VAL A 228 15.56 -8.53 6.08
N ILE A 229 15.43 -7.98 7.28
CA ILE A 229 15.69 -8.69 8.55
C ILE A 229 14.39 -8.81 9.33
N PHE A 230 14.09 -10.00 9.85
CA PHE A 230 13.00 -10.21 10.82
C PHE A 230 13.58 -10.59 12.18
N LYS A 231 12.94 -10.15 13.27
CA LYS A 231 13.38 -10.44 14.64
C LYS A 231 12.32 -11.17 15.45
N SER A 232 12.79 -11.96 16.41
CA SER A 232 11.96 -12.56 17.45
C SER A 232 11.35 -11.47 18.35
N ASN A 233 10.28 -11.79 19.08
CA ASN A 233 9.65 -10.81 19.98
C ASN A 233 10.60 -10.30 21.08
N ALA A 234 11.56 -11.11 21.53
CA ALA A 234 12.50 -10.74 22.59
C ALA A 234 13.56 -9.73 22.12
N ASP A 235 13.94 -9.78 20.84
CA ASP A 235 15.01 -8.95 20.25
C ASP A 235 14.47 -7.76 19.44
N TRP A 236 13.15 -7.56 19.44
CA TRP A 236 12.50 -6.57 18.61
C TRP A 236 12.60 -5.18 19.22
N ALA A 237 13.19 -4.25 18.46
CA ALA A 237 13.18 -2.82 18.74
C ALA A 237 12.55 -2.09 17.54
N TYR A 238 11.62 -1.18 17.81
CA TYR A 238 10.80 -0.51 16.79
C TYR A 238 11.63 0.15 15.68
N GLU A 239 12.71 0.85 16.06
CA GLU A 239 13.64 1.51 15.13
C GLU A 239 14.36 0.51 14.21
N THR A 240 14.72 -0.65 14.74
CA THR A 240 15.52 -1.64 14.03
C THR A 240 14.61 -2.32 13.03
N ALA A 241 13.37 -2.61 13.43
CA ALA A 241 12.34 -3.08 12.52
C ALA A 241 11.99 -2.04 11.45
N ALA A 242 11.85 -0.76 11.81
CA ALA A 242 11.57 0.30 10.85
C ALA A 242 12.66 0.43 9.77
N LEU A 243 13.94 0.43 10.15
CA LEU A 243 15.05 0.65 9.21
C LEU A 243 15.57 -0.63 8.54
N GLN A 244 15.50 -1.78 9.21
CA GLN A 244 16.06 -3.03 8.69
C GLN A 244 15.00 -3.96 8.08
N SER A 245 13.72 -3.71 8.36
CA SER A 245 12.61 -4.56 7.89
C SER A 245 11.64 -3.82 6.95
N SER A 246 11.97 -2.58 6.58
CA SER A 246 11.27 -1.80 5.57
C SER A 246 12.28 -1.30 4.55
N SER A 247 11.91 -1.32 3.26
CA SER A 247 12.83 -0.92 2.20
C SER A 247 12.83 0.58 1.91
N TYR A 248 13.92 1.06 1.32
CA TYR A 248 13.91 2.21 0.44
C TYR A 248 13.69 1.72 -1.00
N MET A 249 12.52 1.99 -1.57
CA MET A 249 12.26 1.70 -2.98
C MET A 249 12.73 2.89 -3.82
N LYS A 250 13.89 2.73 -4.46
CA LYS A 250 14.48 3.77 -5.32
C LYS A 250 13.63 3.94 -6.58
N MET A 251 13.16 5.17 -6.80
CA MET A 251 12.25 5.53 -7.89
C MET A 251 12.75 6.76 -8.63
N ASN A 252 12.46 6.84 -9.93
CA ASN A 252 12.64 8.06 -10.73
C ASN A 252 11.54 9.10 -10.38
N PRO A 253 11.66 10.37 -10.83
CA PRO A 253 10.68 11.41 -10.49
C PRO A 253 9.22 11.07 -10.86
N PHE A 254 9.02 10.34 -11.97
CA PHE A 254 7.70 9.89 -12.38
C PHE A 254 7.08 8.95 -11.33
N TRP A 255 7.79 7.90 -10.92
CA TRP A 255 7.29 6.95 -9.93
C TRP A 255 7.21 7.54 -8.52
N GLN A 256 8.08 8.49 -8.18
CA GLN A 256 7.96 9.29 -6.96
C GLN A 256 6.66 10.09 -6.95
N TRP A 257 6.26 10.67 -8.09
CA TRP A 257 4.96 11.33 -8.22
C TRP A 257 3.80 10.32 -8.15
N VAL A 258 3.83 9.24 -8.93
CA VAL A 258 2.75 8.23 -8.95
C VAL A 258 2.52 7.63 -7.58
N THR A 259 3.57 7.38 -6.81
CA THR A 259 3.46 6.74 -5.48
C THR A 259 3.53 7.75 -4.34
N ALA A 260 3.45 9.04 -4.64
CA ALA A 260 3.56 10.13 -3.67
C ALA A 260 4.70 9.89 -2.66
N ASN A 261 5.92 9.63 -3.12
CA ASN A 261 7.11 9.39 -2.29
C ASN A 261 7.02 8.23 -1.29
N ILE A 262 6.04 7.32 -1.36
CA ILE A 262 5.97 6.18 -0.43
C ILE A 262 7.17 5.22 -0.57
N GLY A 263 7.98 5.36 -1.62
CA GLY A 263 9.25 4.65 -1.76
C GLY A 263 10.23 4.89 -0.60
N TYR A 264 10.13 6.02 0.12
CA TYR A 264 10.86 6.27 1.38
C TYR A 264 10.21 5.55 2.58
N HIS A 265 9.81 4.29 2.37
CA HIS A 265 8.96 3.55 3.31
C HIS A 265 9.61 3.27 4.65
N HIS A 266 10.92 3.00 4.67
CA HIS A 266 11.72 2.93 5.89
C HIS A 266 11.64 4.20 6.76
N ILE A 267 11.60 5.40 6.16
CA ILE A 267 11.41 6.66 6.88
C ILE A 267 9.96 6.78 7.36
N HIS A 268 9.00 6.39 6.54
CA HIS A 268 7.60 6.35 6.93
C HIS A 268 7.36 5.43 8.14
N HIS A 269 7.98 4.25 8.17
CA HIS A 269 7.91 3.37 9.34
C HIS A 269 8.68 3.91 10.55
N LEU A 270 9.76 4.68 10.33
CA LEU A 270 10.49 5.33 11.42
C LEU A 270 9.61 6.38 12.12
N ASN A 271 8.83 7.14 11.34
CA ASN A 271 7.88 8.12 11.84
C ASN A 271 6.73 8.35 10.85
N SER A 272 5.62 7.64 11.05
CA SER A 272 4.45 7.69 10.15
C SER A 272 3.65 8.98 10.25
N ARG A 273 4.08 9.94 11.09
CA ARG A 273 3.48 11.28 11.20
C ARG A 273 4.06 12.30 10.23
N ILE A 274 5.08 11.93 9.46
CA ILE A 274 5.71 12.81 8.47
C ILE A 274 4.89 12.77 7.18
N PRO A 275 4.41 13.92 6.67
CA PRO A 275 3.73 13.95 5.38
C PRO A 275 4.64 13.43 4.26
N PHE A 276 4.06 12.68 3.33
CA PHE A 276 4.79 12.04 2.23
C PHE A 276 5.70 12.99 1.43
N TYR A 277 5.28 14.25 1.26
CA TYR A 277 6.04 15.26 0.51
C TYR A 277 7.29 15.75 1.25
N ARG A 278 7.43 15.44 2.55
CA ARG A 278 8.60 15.75 3.38
C ARG A 278 9.54 14.57 3.58
N LEU A 279 9.15 13.35 3.22
CA LEU A 279 10.04 12.18 3.31
C LEU A 279 11.38 12.36 2.57
N PRO A 280 11.43 12.98 1.36
CA PRO A 280 12.71 13.28 0.72
C PRO A 280 13.56 14.28 1.50
N GLU A 281 12.95 15.26 2.18
CA GLU A 281 13.67 16.23 3.02
C GLU A 281 14.35 15.51 4.20
N VAL A 282 13.65 14.57 4.82
CA VAL A 282 14.18 13.75 5.92
C VAL A 282 15.32 12.87 5.42
N MET A 283 15.15 12.22 4.26
CA MET A 283 16.22 11.44 3.63
C MET A 283 17.46 12.29 3.40
N ALA A 284 17.33 13.51 2.87
CA ALA A 284 18.49 14.37 2.61
C ALA A 284 19.15 14.93 3.88
N HIS A 285 18.37 15.15 4.96
CA HIS A 285 18.84 15.83 6.15
C HIS A 285 19.66 14.95 7.10
N PHE A 286 19.32 13.66 7.22
CA PHE A 286 19.93 12.78 8.22
C PHE A 286 21.02 11.88 7.63
N PRO A 287 22.30 12.01 8.06
CA PRO A 287 23.37 11.10 7.67
C PRO A 287 23.07 9.64 7.99
N GLU A 288 22.31 9.38 9.06
CA GLU A 288 21.92 8.04 9.49
C GLU A 288 21.03 7.30 8.48
N LEU A 289 20.39 8.02 7.58
CA LEU A 289 19.48 7.45 6.58
C LEU A 289 20.15 7.20 5.23
N GLN A 290 21.44 7.51 5.05
CA GLN A 290 22.13 7.39 3.75
C GLN A 290 22.50 5.96 3.36
N GLN A 291 22.35 4.99 4.26
CA GLN A 291 22.63 3.57 3.98
C GLN A 291 21.39 2.68 4.20
N PRO A 292 20.26 2.94 3.49
CA PRO A 292 19.07 2.13 3.64
C PRO A 292 19.21 0.81 2.88
N LYS A 293 18.37 -0.17 3.20
CA LYS A 293 18.20 -1.36 2.36
C LYS A 293 17.35 -1.00 1.14
N VAL A 294 17.86 -1.28 -0.05
CA VAL A 294 17.28 -0.77 -1.30
C VAL A 294 16.58 -1.87 -2.10
N THR A 295 15.43 -1.54 -2.67
CA THR A 295 14.79 -2.25 -3.78
C THR A 295 14.34 -1.25 -4.85
N SER A 296 13.77 -1.69 -5.96
CA SER A 296 13.21 -0.79 -6.97
C SER A 296 12.03 -1.41 -7.73
N LEU A 297 11.48 -0.67 -8.69
CA LEU A 297 10.49 -1.15 -9.65
C LEU A 297 11.13 -1.76 -10.91
N SER A 298 12.44 -2.04 -10.89
CA SER A 298 13.08 -2.76 -12.00
C SER A 298 12.53 -4.18 -12.10
N PRO A 299 12.37 -4.76 -13.31
CA PRO A 299 11.90 -6.15 -13.45
C PRO A 299 12.73 -7.17 -12.66
N LYS A 300 14.03 -6.92 -12.53
CA LYS A 300 14.94 -7.74 -11.72
C LYS A 300 14.55 -7.72 -10.25
N ASP A 301 14.43 -6.53 -9.66
CA ASP A 301 14.12 -6.40 -8.23
C ASP A 301 12.71 -6.88 -7.90
N ILE A 302 11.74 -6.66 -8.80
CA ILE A 302 10.38 -7.22 -8.69
C ILE A 302 10.44 -8.75 -8.60
N ARG A 303 11.16 -9.38 -9.53
CA ARG A 303 11.34 -10.84 -9.54
C ARG A 303 12.04 -11.32 -8.27
N ASP A 304 13.09 -10.62 -7.83
CA ASP A 304 13.87 -11.01 -6.68
C ASP A 304 13.03 -10.89 -5.39
N CYS A 305 12.25 -9.82 -5.21
CA CYS A 305 11.23 -9.69 -4.16
C CYS A 305 10.22 -10.85 -4.19
N LEU A 306 9.64 -11.14 -5.36
CA LEU A 306 8.59 -12.15 -5.52
C LEU A 306 9.09 -13.60 -5.33
N ARG A 307 10.40 -13.86 -5.37
CA ARG A 307 10.98 -15.18 -5.10
C ARG A 307 11.13 -15.48 -3.61
N LEU A 308 11.16 -14.46 -2.76
CA LEU A 308 11.37 -14.60 -1.31
C LEU A 308 10.09 -15.04 -0.60
N LYS A 309 10.10 -16.27 -0.07
CA LYS A 309 8.92 -16.89 0.54
C LYS A 309 9.06 -17.17 2.02
N ILE A 310 10.23 -17.54 2.51
CA ILE A 310 10.37 -18.08 3.87
C ILE A 310 11.53 -17.37 4.56
N TRP A 311 11.35 -17.00 5.82
CA TRP A 311 12.43 -16.46 6.65
C TRP A 311 13.29 -17.59 7.18
N ASP A 312 14.60 -17.49 7.00
CA ASP A 312 15.57 -18.43 7.54
C ASP A 312 16.37 -17.79 8.68
N PRO A 313 16.07 -18.12 9.96
CA PRO A 313 16.77 -17.52 11.10
C PRO A 313 18.26 -17.86 11.14
N GLU A 314 18.67 -19.03 10.64
CA GLU A 314 20.09 -19.46 10.66
C GLU A 314 20.92 -18.65 9.67
N LEU A 315 20.36 -18.39 8.48
CA LEU A 315 21.01 -17.57 7.45
C LEU A 315 20.78 -16.06 7.66
N GLY A 316 19.87 -15.67 8.56
CA GLY A 316 19.49 -14.27 8.78
C GLY A 316 18.91 -13.59 7.54
N GLN A 317 18.24 -14.35 6.65
CA GLN A 317 17.70 -13.82 5.40
C GLN A 317 16.42 -14.53 4.95
N MET A 318 15.66 -13.87 4.08
CA MET A 318 14.58 -14.52 3.35
C MET A 318 15.16 -15.42 2.25
N THR A 319 14.54 -16.58 2.03
CA THR A 319 14.89 -17.47 0.92
C THR A 319 13.64 -17.94 0.16
N GLY A 320 13.85 -18.67 -0.92
CA GLY A 320 12.79 -19.36 -1.65
C GLY A 320 12.20 -20.54 -0.89
N THR A 321 11.43 -21.36 -1.61
CA THR A 321 10.87 -22.61 -1.09
C THR A 321 11.80 -23.81 -1.24
N ARG A 322 12.88 -23.67 -2.01
CA ARG A 322 13.88 -24.71 -2.25
C ARG A 322 15.10 -24.47 -1.38
#